data_AF-A0A7R9YP30-F1
#
_entry.id   AF-A0A7R9YP30-F1
#
_cell.length_a   1.000
_cell.length_b   1.000
_cell.length_c   1.000
_cell.angle_alpha   90.00
_cell.angle_beta   90.00
_cell.angle_gamma   90.00
#
_symmetry.space_group_name_H-M   'P 1'
#
loop_
_entity.id
_entity.type
_entity.pdbx_description
1 polymer ?
#
loop_
_entity_poly.entity_id
_entity_poly.type
_entity_poly.pdbx_seq_one_letter_code
_entity_poly.pdbx_strand_id
1 'polypeptide(L)'
;STVSFSDDARFLLTTGIAPEDKKMMVWDMTNGYIVASVERSVATTCAAWGGRVKDVKRRPTTHPQFVTADADGLKYWDLDPMNGLTSEPCLTSNQKRVYTCVAFSTEEDLLFAGT
;
A
#
# COMPACT_ATOMS: atom_id res chain seq x y z
N SER A 1 10.00 7.18 -8.66
CA SER A 1 8.58 6.96 -8.33
C SER A 1 8.31 5.47 -8.26
N THR A 2 7.39 5.00 -7.42
CA THR A 2 6.87 3.63 -7.57
C THR A 2 5.42 3.70 -8.05
N VAL A 3 5.08 2.78 -8.94
CA VAL A 3 3.73 2.63 -9.49
C VAL A 3 3.37 1.15 -9.43
N SER A 4 2.15 0.83 -9.03
CA SER A 4 1.72 -0.55 -8.87
C SER A 4 0.23 -0.68 -9.13
N PHE A 5 -0.17 -1.67 -9.92
CA PHE A 5 -1.57 -2.01 -10.16
C PHE A 5 -2.05 -3.02 -9.12
N SER A 6 -3.32 -2.89 -8.71
CA SER A 6 -4.01 -3.95 -7.97
C SER A 6 -4.15 -5.20 -8.83
N ASP A 7 -4.40 -6.34 -8.18
CA ASP A 7 -4.47 -7.65 -8.86
C ASP A 7 -5.58 -7.73 -9.92
N ASP A 8 -6.67 -6.98 -9.73
CA ASP A 8 -7.79 -6.84 -10.67
C ASP A 8 -7.60 -5.71 -11.69
N ALA A 9 -6.43 -5.05 -11.69
CA ALA A 9 -6.08 -3.86 -12.48
C ALA A 9 -7.06 -2.67 -12.33
N ARG A 10 -7.95 -2.71 -11.33
CA ARG A 10 -8.93 -1.66 -11.09
C ARG A 10 -8.32 -0.43 -10.45
N PHE A 11 -7.31 -0.61 -9.60
CA PHE A 11 -6.68 0.48 -8.87
C PHE A 11 -5.21 0.61 -9.27
N LEU A 12 -4.77 1.86 -9.44
CA LEU A 12 -3.37 2.19 -9.63
C LEU A 12 -2.89 2.98 -8.42
N LEU A 13 -1.84 2.49 -7.78
CA LEU A 13 -1.09 3.22 -6.76
C LEU A 13 0.04 3.98 -7.45
N THR A 14 0.14 5.27 -7.16
CA THR A 14 1.28 6.10 -7.56
C THR A 14 1.86 6.78 -6.34
N THR A 15 3.17 6.69 -6.15
CA THR A 15 3.87 7.45 -5.12
C THR A 15 4.95 8.34 -5.71
N GLY A 16 4.98 9.59 -5.26
CA GLY A 16 6.12 10.46 -5.48
C GLY A 16 7.36 9.91 -4.78
N ILE A 17 8.49 9.93 -5.48
CA ILE A 17 9.82 9.66 -4.89
C ILE A 17 10.60 10.96 -4.69
N ALA A 18 10.26 12.01 -5.43
CA ALA A 18 10.94 13.29 -5.27
C ALA A 18 10.61 13.86 -3.87
N PRO A 19 11.59 14.46 -3.17
CA PRO A 19 11.37 15.08 -1.86
C PRO A 19 10.26 16.14 -1.86
N GLU A 20 10.02 16.77 -3.01
CA GLU A 20 8.92 17.70 -3.28
C GLU A 20 7.57 17.00 -3.52
N ASP A 21 7.57 15.78 -4.07
CA ASP A 21 6.38 14.99 -4.38
C ASP A 21 6.00 14.10 -3.20
N LYS A 22 5.51 14.76 -2.15
CA LYS A 22 5.10 14.15 -0.88
C LYS A 22 3.72 13.52 -0.95
N LYS A 23 3.31 12.95 -2.07
CA LYS A 23 1.94 12.45 -2.24
C LYS A 23 1.92 10.99 -2.69
N MET A 24 1.04 10.25 -2.05
CA MET A 24 0.59 8.95 -2.47
C MET A 24 -0.85 9.09 -2.95
N MET A 25 -1.13 8.59 -4.15
CA MET A 25 -2.47 8.64 -4.74
C MET A 25 -2.89 7.26 -5.21
N VAL A 26 -4.17 6.97 -5.05
CA VAL A 26 -4.83 5.80 -5.61
C VAL A 26 -5.85 6.26 -6.65
N TRP A 27 -5.76 5.70 -7.83
CA TRP A 27 -6.61 6.00 -8.98
C TRP A 27 -7.52 4.81 -9.26
N ASP A 28 -8.78 5.06 -9.64
CA ASP A 28 -9.66 4.06 -10.23
C ASP A 28 -9.48 4.08 -11.75
N MET A 29 -9.00 2.97 -12.30
CA MET A 29 -8.68 2.82 -13.72
C MET A 29 -9.93 2.64 -14.58
N THR A 30 -11.09 2.40 -13.98
CA THR A 30 -12.37 2.29 -14.69
C THR A 30 -12.87 3.66 -15.18
N ASN A 31 -12.65 4.70 -14.38
CA ASN A 31 -13.19 6.05 -14.62
C ASN A 31 -12.11 7.14 -14.66
N GLY A 32 -10.87 6.83 -14.27
CA GLY A 32 -9.74 7.76 -14.23
C GLY A 32 -9.71 8.71 -13.03
N TYR A 33 -10.57 8.51 -12.03
CA TYR A 33 -10.65 9.39 -10.86
C TYR A 33 -9.69 8.99 -9.74
N ILE A 34 -9.25 9.99 -8.97
CA ILE A 34 -8.51 9.77 -7.72
C ILE A 34 -9.52 9.37 -6.65
N VAL A 35 -9.33 8.17 -6.08
CA VAL A 35 -10.18 7.64 -5.00
C VAL A 35 -9.58 7.85 -3.62
N ALA A 36 -8.26 8.00 -3.53
CA ALA A 36 -7.57 8.37 -2.28
C ALA A 36 -6.32 9.20 -2.57
N SER A 37 -6.01 10.15 -1.70
CA SER A 37 -4.78 10.94 -1.73
C SER A 37 -4.30 11.17 -0.30
N VAL A 38 -3.04 10.83 -0.03
CA VAL A 38 -2.41 11.00 1.27
C VAL A 38 -1.08 11.72 1.12
N GLU A 39 -0.87 12.71 1.97
CA GLU A 39 0.43 13.38 2.09
C GLU A 39 1.39 12.53 2.92
N ARG A 40 2.64 12.42 2.46
CA ARG A 40 3.69 11.57 3.00
C ARG A 40 4.90 12.46 3.29
N SER A 41 5.33 12.49 4.55
CA SER A 41 6.54 13.23 4.94
C SER A 41 7.84 12.64 4.39
N VAL A 42 7.82 11.35 3.98
CA VAL A 42 8.98 10.58 3.56
C VAL A 42 8.72 9.93 2.19
N ALA A 43 9.76 9.90 1.35
CA ALA A 43 9.72 9.25 0.05
C ALA A 43 9.50 7.74 0.20
N THR A 44 8.57 7.19 -0.59
CA THR A 44 8.27 5.75 -0.62
C THR A 44 9.35 5.03 -1.43
N THR A 45 10.01 4.02 -0.86
CA THR A 45 11.03 3.23 -1.55
C THR A 45 10.42 2.14 -2.41
N CYS A 46 9.44 1.40 -1.88
CA CYS A 46 8.72 0.36 -2.59
C CYS A 46 7.28 0.26 -2.10
N ALA A 47 6.41 -0.35 -2.92
CA ALA A 47 5.02 -0.61 -2.59
C ALA A 47 4.53 -1.84 -3.33
N ALA A 48 3.58 -2.57 -2.74
CA ALA A 48 2.93 -3.72 -3.36
C ALA A 48 1.48 -3.84 -2.89
N TRP A 49 0.60 -4.19 -3.83
CA TRP A 49 -0.75 -4.63 -3.53
C TRP A 49 -0.76 -6.04 -2.96
N GLY A 50 -1.79 -6.36 -2.19
CA GLY A 50 -1.98 -7.65 -1.54
C GLY A 50 -3.42 -8.15 -1.61
N GLY A 51 -4.12 -7.90 -2.73
CA GLY A 51 -5.51 -8.29 -2.91
C GLY A 51 -6.47 -7.60 -1.95
N ARG A 52 -7.22 -8.39 -1.17
CA ARG A 52 -8.34 -7.90 -0.34
C ARG A 52 -8.14 -8.17 1.14
N VAL A 53 -8.43 -7.16 1.95
CA VAL A 53 -8.51 -7.33 3.41
C VAL A 53 -9.46 -8.48 3.71
N LYS A 54 -9.06 -9.36 4.62
CA LYS A 54 -9.89 -10.49 5.04
C LYS A 54 -10.72 -10.15 6.27
N ASP A 55 -11.97 -10.59 6.27
CA ASP A 55 -12.82 -10.49 7.45
C ASP A 55 -12.37 -11.45 8.58
N VAL A 56 -13.04 -11.39 9.73
CA VAL A 56 -12.79 -12.29 10.87
C VAL A 56 -12.95 -13.79 10.54
N LYS A 57 -13.61 -14.12 9.43
CA LYS A 57 -13.80 -15.49 8.92
C LYS A 57 -12.85 -15.82 7.77
N ARG A 58 -11.82 -15.00 7.54
CA ARG A 58 -10.82 -15.13 6.46
C ARG A 58 -11.40 -15.06 5.04
N ARG A 59 -12.54 -14.40 4.86
CA ARG A 59 -13.15 -14.18 3.54
C ARG A 59 -12.66 -12.86 2.96
N PRO A 60 -12.35 -12.81 1.65
CA PRO A 60 -11.96 -11.56 1.01
C PRO A 60 -13.11 -10.56 1.09
N THR A 61 -12.83 -9.36 1.55
CA THR A 61 -13.78 -8.24 1.57
C THR A 61 -13.74 -7.48 0.23
N THR A 62 -14.49 -6.38 0.13
CA THR A 62 -14.41 -5.46 -1.00
C THR A 62 -13.26 -4.47 -0.88
N HIS A 63 -12.50 -4.47 0.22
CA HIS A 63 -11.48 -3.47 0.50
C HIS A 63 -10.12 -3.92 -0.08
N PRO A 64 -9.57 -3.19 -1.07
CA PRO A 64 -8.18 -3.36 -1.45
C PRO A 64 -7.22 -3.16 -0.28
N GLN A 65 -6.18 -4.00 -0.21
CA GLN A 65 -5.06 -3.78 0.71
C GLN A 65 -3.73 -3.64 -0.03
N PHE A 66 -2.83 -2.84 0.53
CA PHE A 66 -1.47 -2.69 0.02
C PHE A 66 -0.51 -2.27 1.12
N VAL A 67 0.78 -2.39 0.84
CA VAL A 67 1.86 -1.96 1.73
C VAL A 67 2.77 -1.00 1.01
N THR A 68 3.26 -0.01 1.73
CA THR A 68 4.35 0.86 1.29
C THR A 68 5.49 0.76 2.27
N ALA A 69 6.73 0.81 1.77
CA ALA A 69 7.91 0.98 2.59
C ALA A 69 8.52 2.36 2.38
N ASP A 70 9.05 2.92 3.45
CA ASP A 70 9.82 4.16 3.45
C ASP A 70 10.98 4.07 4.46
N ALA A 71 11.65 5.19 4.72
CA ALA A 71 12.76 5.23 5.67
C ALA A 71 12.33 5.06 7.15
N ASP A 72 11.06 5.22 7.46
CA ASP A 72 10.50 5.02 8.80
C ASP A 72 9.99 3.59 9.02
N GLY A 73 9.68 2.88 7.94
CA GLY A 73 9.46 1.44 7.95
C GLY A 73 8.38 1.01 6.96
N LEU A 74 7.66 -0.05 7.34
CA LEU A 74 6.56 -0.59 6.56
C LEU A 74 5.23 -0.05 7.09
N LYS A 75 4.36 0.35 6.17
CA LYS A 75 3.01 0.82 6.49
C LYS A 75 2.00 0.03 5.66
N TYR A 76 1.04 -0.56 6.37
CA TYR A 76 -0.11 -1.25 5.83
C TYR A 76 -1.23 -0.24 5.55
N TRP A 77 -1.96 -0.48 4.47
CA TRP A 77 -3.04 0.36 4.02
C TRP A 77 -4.26 -0.48 3.67
N ASP A 78 -5.41 -0.07 4.20
CA ASP A 78 -6.75 -0.61 3.89
C ASP A 78 -7.55 0.50 3.21
N LEU A 79 -7.95 0.25 1.97
CA LEU A 79 -8.80 1.15 1.19
C LEU A 79 -10.27 0.74 1.33
N ASP A 80 -10.98 1.42 2.23
CA ASP A 80 -12.41 1.28 2.37
C ASP A 80 -13.12 2.20 1.35
N PRO A 81 -13.97 1.68 0.44
CA PRO A 81 -14.70 2.50 -0.51
C PRO A 81 -15.64 3.54 0.14
N MET A 82 -16.09 3.30 1.37
CA MET A 82 -17.02 4.15 2.11
C MET A 82 -16.30 5.12 3.04
N ASN A 83 -15.23 4.65 3.71
CA ASN A 83 -14.53 5.41 4.74
C ASN A 83 -13.20 6.03 4.25
N GLY A 84 -12.76 5.69 3.04
CA GLY A 84 -11.50 6.13 2.48
C GLY A 84 -10.32 5.26 2.93
N LEU A 85 -9.13 5.84 2.85
CA LEU A 85 -7.89 5.12 3.07
C LEU A 85 -7.46 5.20 4.54
N THR A 86 -7.29 4.04 5.18
CA THR A 86 -6.75 3.92 6.55
C THR A 86 -5.36 3.31 6.52
N SER A 87 -4.56 3.54 7.57
CA SER A 87 -3.17 3.10 7.61
C SER A 87 -2.73 2.65 8.98
N GLU A 88 -1.94 1.59 9.04
CA GLU A 88 -1.35 1.06 10.27
C GLU A 88 0.15 0.78 10.07
N PRO A 89 1.01 1.11 11.06
CA PRO A 89 2.42 0.76 10.97
C PRO A 89 2.62 -0.75 11.16
N CYS A 90 3.38 -1.38 10.27
CA CYS A 90 3.81 -2.76 10.48
C CYS A 90 4.97 -2.77 11.49
N LEU A 91 4.71 -3.25 12.71
CA LEU A 91 5.70 -3.24 13.78
C LEU A 91 6.80 -4.28 13.54
N THR A 92 7.99 -3.84 13.15
CA THR A 92 9.16 -4.71 12.89
C THR A 92 10.10 -4.83 14.10
N SER A 93 9.53 -4.74 15.31
CA SER A 93 10.28 -4.69 16.58
C SER A 93 11.39 -3.61 16.52
N ASN A 94 12.59 -3.91 17.00
CA ASN A 94 13.68 -2.94 17.14
C ASN A 94 14.56 -2.79 15.88
N GLN A 95 14.09 -3.23 14.71
CA GLN A 95 14.88 -3.26 13.49
C GLN A 95 14.48 -2.12 12.56
N LYS A 96 15.32 -1.08 12.47
CA LYS A 96 15.22 -0.07 11.41
C LYS A 96 15.99 -0.58 10.20
N ARG A 97 15.26 -0.99 9.16
CA ARG A 97 15.81 -1.56 7.93
C ARG A 97 15.44 -0.67 6.74
N VAL A 98 16.31 -0.61 5.75
CA VAL A 98 16.00 0.01 4.46
C VAL A 98 15.37 -1.08 3.60
N TYR A 99 14.08 -0.96 3.34
CA TYR A 99 13.37 -1.94 2.52
C TYR A 99 13.49 -1.60 1.04
N THR A 100 13.96 -2.57 0.26
CA THR A 100 14.18 -2.43 -1.19
C THR A 100 13.05 -3.04 -2.00
N CYS A 101 12.39 -4.06 -1.48
CA CYS A 101 11.24 -4.72 -2.13
C CYS A 101 10.27 -5.28 -1.09
N VAL A 102 9.00 -5.36 -1.48
CA VAL A 102 7.92 -5.96 -0.68
C VAL A 102 7.02 -6.80 -1.59
N ALA A 103 6.49 -7.89 -1.07
CA ALA A 103 5.53 -8.74 -1.77
C ALA A 103 4.61 -9.44 -0.76
N PHE A 104 3.33 -9.55 -1.10
CA PHE A 104 2.39 -10.38 -0.35
C PHE A 104 2.56 -11.86 -0.75
N SER A 105 2.19 -12.76 0.17
CA SER A 105 2.00 -14.17 -0.16
C SER A 105 0.80 -14.35 -1.10
N THR A 106 0.74 -15.48 -1.79
CA THR A 106 -0.40 -15.84 -2.66
C THR A 106 -1.72 -15.87 -1.89
N GLU A 107 -1.66 -16.21 -0.62
CA GLU A 107 -2.83 -16.23 0.27
C GLU A 107 -3.10 -14.86 0.90
N GLU A 108 -2.34 -13.81 0.59
CA GLU A 108 -2.56 -12.43 1.08
C GLU A 108 -2.45 -12.26 2.61
N ASP A 109 -1.99 -13.29 3.34
CA ASP A 109 -1.91 -13.29 4.81
C ASP A 109 -0.52 -12.95 5.36
N LEU A 110 0.51 -13.03 4.52
CA LEU A 110 1.90 -12.79 4.90
C LEU A 110 2.51 -11.72 4.00
N LEU A 111 3.34 -10.88 4.59
CA LEU A 111 4.15 -9.89 3.89
C LEU A 111 5.62 -10.30 3.95
N PHE A 112 6.25 -10.40 2.79
CA PHE A 112 7.70 -10.55 2.65
C PHE A 112 8.31 -9.19 2.32
N ALA A 113 9.35 -8.81 3.07
CA ALA A 113 10.06 -7.55 2.86
C ALA A 113 11.57 -7.80 2.78
N GLY A 114 12.15 -7.47 1.62
CA GLY A 114 13.59 -7.54 1.38
C GLY A 114 14.30 -6.28 1.83
N THR A 115 15.48 -6.44 2.41
CA THR A 115 16.32 -5.36 2.96
C THR A 115 17.70 -5.39 2.35
#